data_AF-A0A8C7HRI5-F1
#
_entry.id   AF-A0A8C7HRI5-F1
#
_cell.length_a   1.000
_cell.length_b   1.000
_cell.length_c   1.000
_cell.angle_alpha   90.00
_cell.angle_beta   90.00
_cell.angle_gamma   90.00
#
_symmetry.space_group_name_H-M   'P 1'
#
loop_
_entity.id
_entity.type
_entity.pdbx_description
1 polymer ?
#
loop_
_entity_poly.entity_id
_entity_poly.type
_entity_poly.pdbx_seq_one_letter_code
_entity_poly.pdbx_strand_id
1 'polypeptide(L)'
;MSLGMYAREISAVAPVLISLIAVHLFGSLGICSELKIRVRLSDGQIAEEILVADSEKDSITAEFKQGDGTHITAVFDFKRDVRIGRALILWEPERGQNQYQVLCFISRLNHHQITPTESMARLRQRNPNLVRRAEERCGVEHLHMDMVVNMSRAGHLNTLIHNVCKEAHEGSYTQTVDTKHWLDKGKFGFHSDPCVCSYCLRLEWLPCLLKYCRSRLDVAGRANPYKCCIRSYSKGYRFDYFVPHRKLCPWDEET
;
A
#
# COMPACT_ATOMS: atom_id res chain seq x y z
N MET A 1 49.43 -45.48 37.72
CA MET A 1 48.89 -44.22 37.17
C MET A 1 49.70 -43.85 35.94
N SER A 2 49.13 -43.97 34.74
CA SER A 2 49.38 -43.04 33.62
C SER A 2 48.41 -43.38 32.49
N LEU A 3 47.45 -42.49 32.23
CA LEU A 3 46.54 -42.51 31.08
C LEU A 3 47.20 -41.69 29.96
N GLY A 4 47.51 -42.31 28.83
CA GLY A 4 48.03 -41.64 27.65
C GLY A 4 46.93 -40.91 26.89
N MET A 5 47.13 -39.61 26.66
CA MET A 5 46.28 -38.72 25.87
C MET A 5 46.44 -38.97 24.37
N TYR A 6 45.34 -39.21 23.65
CA TYR A 6 45.26 -39.05 22.19
C TYR A 6 44.78 -37.63 21.87
N ALA A 7 45.64 -36.81 21.27
CA ALA A 7 45.27 -35.53 20.69
C ALA A 7 44.60 -35.76 19.33
N ARG A 8 43.37 -35.25 19.15
CA ARG A 8 42.67 -35.22 17.85
C ARG A 8 43.01 -33.92 17.13
N GLU A 9 43.54 -34.03 15.91
CA GLU A 9 43.70 -32.91 14.98
C GLU A 9 42.33 -32.34 14.58
N ILE A 10 42.17 -31.02 14.68
CA ILE A 10 40.97 -30.30 14.28
C ILE A 10 41.12 -29.91 12.80
N SER A 11 40.33 -30.56 11.95
CA SER A 11 40.29 -30.29 10.50
C SER A 11 39.80 -28.86 10.20
N ALA A 12 40.60 -28.10 9.45
CA ALA A 12 40.35 -26.71 9.05
C ALA A 12 39.14 -26.52 8.11
N VAL A 13 38.42 -27.59 7.75
CA VAL A 13 37.23 -27.56 6.88
C VAL A 13 35.96 -27.18 7.65
N ALA A 14 35.87 -27.53 8.94
CA ALA A 14 34.72 -27.26 9.79
C ALA A 14 34.38 -25.75 9.94
N PRO A 15 35.34 -24.83 10.18
CA PRO A 15 35.01 -23.41 10.38
C PRO A 15 34.52 -22.71 9.10
N VAL A 16 35.00 -23.13 7.92
CA VAL A 16 34.57 -22.56 6.63
C VAL A 16 33.13 -22.96 6.30
N LEU A 17 32.76 -24.22 6.57
CA LEU A 17 31.41 -24.72 6.35
C LEU A 17 30.39 -24.06 7.31
N ILE A 18 30.77 -23.84 8.58
CA ILE A 18 29.95 -23.11 9.56
C ILE A 18 29.75 -21.66 9.13
N SER A 19 30.77 -21.00 8.57
CA SER A 19 30.68 -19.64 8.07
C SER A 19 29.73 -19.51 6.86
N LEU A 20 29.81 -20.46 5.91
CA LEU A 20 28.88 -20.51 4.76
C LEU A 20 27.43 -20.80 5.18
N ILE A 21 27.23 -21.68 6.17
CA ILE A 21 25.91 -21.98 6.73
C ILE A 21 25.34 -20.76 7.48
N ALA A 22 26.17 -20.02 8.22
CA ALA A 22 25.75 -18.78 8.87
C ALA A 22 25.38 -17.69 7.85
N VAL A 23 26.15 -17.53 6.76
CA VAL A 23 25.82 -16.57 5.69
C VAL A 23 24.54 -16.96 4.95
N HIS A 24 24.24 -18.26 4.81
CA HIS A 24 22.97 -18.73 4.23
C HIS A 24 21.78 -18.66 5.22
N LEU A 25 21.97 -18.87 6.52
CA LEU A 25 20.91 -18.68 7.53
C LEU A 25 20.61 -17.21 7.82
N PHE A 26 21.55 -16.30 7.56
CA PHE A 26 21.33 -14.85 7.56
C PHE A 26 20.95 -14.33 6.16
N GLY A 27 20.44 -15.19 5.27
CA GLY A 27 19.75 -14.78 4.05
C GLY A 27 18.58 -13.86 4.40
N SER A 28 18.79 -12.55 4.18
CA SER A 28 17.84 -11.44 4.26
C SER A 28 16.49 -11.78 4.92
N LEU A 29 16.38 -11.67 6.25
CA LEU A 29 15.07 -11.56 6.88
C LEU A 29 14.37 -10.34 6.28
N GLY A 30 13.30 -10.58 5.50
CA GLY A 30 12.41 -9.54 5.03
C GLY A 30 11.93 -8.70 6.21
N ILE A 31 12.14 -7.39 6.14
CA ILE A 31 11.66 -6.46 7.16
C ILE A 31 10.20 -6.16 6.81
N CYS A 32 9.28 -6.65 7.62
CA CYS A 32 7.91 -6.17 7.68
C CYS A 32 7.79 -5.19 8.85
N SER A 33 7.17 -4.02 8.63
CA SER A 33 6.95 -3.06 9.70
C SER A 33 5.58 -2.43 9.60
N GLU A 34 4.99 -2.13 10.74
CA GLU A 34 3.74 -1.40 10.88
C GLU A 34 4.00 -0.03 11.53
N LEU A 35 3.40 1.01 10.98
CA LEU A 35 3.40 2.37 11.52
C LEU A 35 1.95 2.83 11.66
N LYS A 36 1.49 2.99 12.89
CA LYS A 36 0.19 3.57 13.21
C LYS A 36 0.34 5.05 13.47
N ILE A 37 -0.43 5.87 12.76
CA ILE A 37 -0.44 7.32 12.92
C ILE A 37 -1.87 7.81 13.12
N ARG A 38 -2.03 8.90 13.86
CA ARG A 38 -3.31 9.61 13.94
C ARG A 38 -3.31 10.73 12.92
N VAL A 39 -4.31 10.79 12.06
CA VAL A 39 -4.45 11.81 11.01
C VAL A 39 -5.77 12.53 11.16
N ARG A 40 -5.82 13.78 10.72
CA ARG A 40 -7.08 14.51 10.58
C ARG A 40 -7.59 14.32 9.15
N LEU A 41 -8.75 13.69 9.02
CA LEU A 41 -9.44 13.48 7.76
C LEU A 41 -10.03 14.79 7.21
N SER A 42 -10.43 14.76 5.93
CA SER A 42 -11.05 15.89 5.24
C SER A 42 -12.37 16.36 5.87
N ASP A 43 -13.10 15.48 6.56
CA ASP A 43 -14.31 15.80 7.33
C ASP A 43 -14.01 16.42 8.72
N GLY A 44 -12.72 16.56 9.06
CA GLY A 44 -12.25 17.11 10.34
C GLY A 44 -12.11 16.08 11.45
N GLN A 45 -12.59 14.85 11.27
CA GLN A 45 -12.47 13.77 12.24
C GLN A 45 -11.02 13.29 12.35
N ILE A 46 -10.68 12.68 13.49
CA ILE A 46 -9.36 12.08 13.71
C ILE A 46 -9.50 10.58 13.53
N ALA A 47 -8.77 10.02 12.57
CA ALA A 47 -8.70 8.58 12.32
C ALA A 47 -7.30 8.04 12.60
N GLU A 48 -7.23 6.74 12.88
CA GLU A 48 -5.98 5.98 12.86
C GLU A 48 -5.74 5.49 11.43
N GLU A 49 -4.59 5.86 10.87
CA GLU A 49 -4.07 5.34 9.60
C GLU A 49 -2.93 4.37 9.92
N ILE A 50 -3.00 3.17 9.35
CA ILE A 50 -2.05 2.09 9.53
C ILE A 50 -1.27 1.93 8.24
N LEU A 51 0.04 2.12 8.29
CA LEU A 51 0.96 1.91 7.18
C LEU A 51 1.79 0.65 7.42
N VAL A 52 1.60 -0.37 6.59
CA VAL A 52 2.40 -1.59 6.60
C VAL A 52 3.37 -1.55 5.43
N ALA A 53 4.66 -1.73 5.69
CA ALA A 53 5.71 -1.85 4.68
C ALA A 53 6.29 -3.25 4.73
N ASP A 54 6.17 -3.99 3.64
CA ASP A 54 6.66 -5.36 3.47
C ASP A 54 7.77 -5.36 2.43
N SER A 55 9.03 -5.35 2.90
CA SER A 55 10.19 -5.32 1.99
C SER A 55 10.44 -6.63 1.23
N GLU A 56 9.87 -7.76 1.68
CA GLU A 56 9.97 -9.03 0.95
C GLU A 56 9.05 -9.02 -0.27
N LYS A 57 7.83 -8.51 -0.10
CA LYS A 57 6.88 -8.31 -1.19
C LYS A 57 7.14 -7.04 -2.00
N ASP A 58 7.98 -6.14 -1.48
CA ASP A 58 8.18 -4.77 -1.96
C ASP A 58 6.86 -4.04 -2.17
N SER A 59 6.08 -3.97 -1.08
CA SER A 59 4.75 -3.36 -1.07
C SER A 59 4.50 -2.51 0.17
N ILE A 60 3.69 -1.47 0.01
CA ILE A 60 3.16 -0.65 1.09
C ILE A 60 1.63 -0.74 1.09
N THR A 61 1.03 -0.95 2.27
CA THR A 61 -0.41 -0.92 2.48
C THR A 61 -0.75 0.23 3.43
N ALA A 62 -1.71 1.08 3.07
CA ALA A 62 -2.29 2.10 3.92
C ALA A 62 -3.77 1.75 4.21
N GLU A 63 -4.15 1.68 5.47
CA GLU A 63 -5.51 1.36 5.91
C GLU A 63 -6.04 2.39 6.91
N PHE A 64 -7.28 2.83 6.71
CA PHE A 64 -7.96 3.74 7.64
C PHE A 64 -9.48 3.62 7.50
N LYS A 65 -10.21 4.21 8.45
CA LYS A 65 -11.68 4.33 8.39
C LYS A 65 -12.05 5.79 8.18
N GLN A 66 -12.93 6.04 7.23
CA GLN A 66 -13.55 7.34 7.00
C GLN A 66 -14.65 7.60 8.05
N GLY A 67 -15.12 8.85 8.13
CA GLY A 67 -16.11 9.29 9.11
C GLY A 67 -17.49 8.68 8.96
N ASP A 68 -17.84 8.27 7.75
CA ASP A 68 -19.04 7.49 7.38
C ASP A 68 -18.91 6.00 7.73
N GLY A 69 -17.76 5.58 8.26
CA GLY A 69 -17.45 4.19 8.57
C GLY A 69 -16.87 3.38 7.41
N THR A 70 -16.76 3.96 6.21
CA THR A 70 -16.13 3.32 5.04
C THR A 70 -14.68 2.95 5.36
N HIS A 71 -14.32 1.69 5.14
CA HIS A 71 -12.96 1.20 5.36
C HIS A 71 -12.15 1.25 4.06
N ILE A 72 -11.07 2.03 4.08
CA ILE A 72 -10.19 2.24 2.93
C ILE A 72 -8.94 1.40 3.09
N THR A 73 -8.57 0.71 2.01
CA THR A 73 -7.29 0.00 1.88
C THR A 73 -6.62 0.44 0.59
N ALA A 74 -5.46 1.08 0.67
CA ALA A 74 -4.63 1.44 -0.48
C ALA A 74 -3.34 0.60 -0.49
N VAL A 75 -3.10 -0.14 -1.55
CA VAL A 75 -1.91 -0.99 -1.71
C VAL A 75 -1.06 -0.46 -2.86
N PHE A 76 0.24 -0.33 -2.62
CA PHE A 76 1.26 0.06 -3.59
C PHE A 76 2.26 -1.10 -3.69
N ASP A 77 2.20 -1.87 -4.78
CA ASP A 77 3.11 -2.99 -5.09
C ASP A 77 4.16 -2.51 -6.10
N PHE A 78 5.36 -2.19 -5.62
CA PHE A 78 6.46 -1.69 -6.46
C PHE A 78 7.06 -2.79 -7.32
N LYS A 79 7.05 -4.05 -6.82
CA LYS A 79 7.56 -5.20 -7.57
C LYS A 79 6.81 -5.40 -8.88
N ARG A 80 5.52 -5.05 -8.91
CA ARG A 80 4.65 -5.25 -10.07
C ARG A 80 4.14 -3.96 -10.69
N ASP A 81 4.53 -2.81 -10.16
CA ASP A 81 4.09 -1.49 -10.63
C ASP A 81 2.56 -1.29 -10.55
N VAL A 82 1.93 -1.82 -9.49
CA VAL A 82 0.46 -1.81 -9.31
C VAL A 82 0.06 -0.98 -8.08
N ARG A 83 -0.99 -0.18 -8.26
CA ARG A 83 -1.73 0.51 -7.18
C ARG A 83 -3.16 -0.04 -7.12
N ILE A 84 -3.59 -0.41 -5.93
CA ILE A 84 -4.96 -0.88 -5.65
C ILE A 84 -5.60 0.05 -4.61
N GLY A 85 -6.75 0.63 -4.91
CA GLY A 85 -7.61 1.30 -3.94
C GLY A 85 -8.87 0.48 -3.71
N ARG A 86 -9.10 0.04 -2.48
CA ARG A 86 -10.31 -0.69 -2.07
C ARG A 86 -11.09 0.17 -1.07
N ALA A 87 -12.40 0.25 -1.28
CA ALA A 87 -13.34 0.87 -0.36
C ALA A 87 -14.42 -0.14 0.02
N LEU A 88 -14.48 -0.51 1.29
CA LEU A 88 -15.60 -1.26 1.86
C LEU A 88 -16.55 -0.22 2.49
N ILE A 89 -17.65 0.01 1.79
CA ILE A 89 -18.66 1.00 2.14
C ILE A 89 -19.72 0.30 2.98
N LEU A 90 -19.95 0.83 4.18
CA LEU A 90 -20.99 0.32 5.06
C LEU A 90 -22.36 0.75 4.56
N TRP A 91 -23.37 -0.05 4.90
CA TRP A 91 -24.76 0.21 4.53
C TRP A 91 -25.43 1.14 5.55
N GLU A 92 -26.48 1.82 5.11
CA GLU A 92 -27.34 2.63 5.97
C GLU A 92 -28.66 1.90 6.28
N PRO A 93 -28.97 1.66 7.58
CA PRO A 93 -30.16 0.91 7.95
C PRO A 93 -31.51 1.49 7.58
N GLU A 94 -31.56 2.80 7.46
CA GLU A 94 -32.79 3.51 7.14
C GLU A 94 -33.25 3.33 5.69
N ARG A 95 -32.43 2.67 4.85
CA ARG A 95 -32.64 2.59 3.39
C ARG A 95 -32.89 1.18 2.86
N GLY A 96 -33.13 0.20 3.74
CA GLY A 96 -33.66 -1.12 3.36
C GLY A 96 -32.65 -2.07 2.69
N GLN A 97 -31.35 -1.82 2.83
CA GLN A 97 -30.28 -2.74 2.41
C GLN A 97 -29.87 -3.66 3.55
N ASN A 98 -29.35 -4.85 3.24
CA ASN A 98 -28.97 -5.86 4.22
C ASN A 98 -27.47 -6.24 4.19
N GLN A 99 -26.65 -5.62 3.33
CA GLN A 99 -25.21 -5.92 3.16
C GLN A 99 -24.37 -4.68 2.81
N TYR A 100 -23.04 -4.79 3.00
CA TYR A 100 -22.01 -3.80 2.62
C TYR A 100 -21.67 -3.89 1.12
N GLN A 101 -21.11 -2.81 0.55
CA GLN A 101 -20.61 -2.78 -0.84
C GLN A 101 -19.08 -2.68 -0.84
N VAL A 102 -18.40 -3.35 -1.79
CA VAL A 102 -16.95 -3.23 -1.93
C VAL A 102 -16.57 -2.79 -3.35
N LEU A 103 -15.88 -1.65 -3.44
CA LEU A 103 -15.28 -1.17 -4.67
C LEU A 103 -13.78 -1.45 -4.67
N CYS A 104 -13.25 -1.93 -5.79
CA CYS A 104 -11.80 -2.08 -6.00
C CYS A 104 -11.37 -1.39 -7.30
N PHE A 105 -10.34 -0.56 -7.21
CA PHE A 105 -9.77 0.21 -8.31
C PHE A 105 -8.31 -0.16 -8.50
N ILE A 106 -7.96 -0.69 -9.67
CA ILE A 106 -6.62 -1.21 -9.98
C ILE A 106 -6.01 -0.34 -11.09
N SER A 107 -4.85 0.24 -10.83
CA SER A 107 -4.18 1.16 -11.75
C SER A 107 -2.66 1.05 -11.65
N ARG A 108 -1.95 1.72 -12.56
CA ARG A 108 -0.48 1.73 -12.55
C ARG A 108 0.06 2.53 -11.38
N LEU A 109 1.12 2.03 -10.75
CA LEU A 109 1.84 2.76 -9.73
C LEU A 109 2.71 3.85 -10.38
N ASN A 110 2.86 4.99 -9.71
CA ASN A 110 3.87 5.98 -10.08
C ASN A 110 4.92 6.04 -8.96
N HIS A 111 6.09 5.46 -9.23
CA HIS A 111 7.16 5.29 -8.24
C HIS A 111 7.67 6.60 -7.63
N HIS A 112 7.44 7.75 -8.27
CA HIS A 112 7.89 9.05 -7.77
C HIS A 112 6.96 9.64 -6.70
N GLN A 113 5.77 9.08 -6.52
CA GLN A 113 4.78 9.63 -5.59
C GLN A 113 4.95 9.09 -4.16
N ILE A 114 5.63 7.97 -3.94
CA ILE A 114 5.71 7.34 -2.62
C ILE A 114 7.15 6.93 -2.27
N THR A 115 7.50 7.08 -0.99
CA THR A 115 8.82 6.66 -0.50
C THR A 115 8.99 5.15 -0.66
N PRO A 116 10.16 4.65 -1.12
CA PRO A 116 10.39 3.21 -1.28
C PRO A 116 10.17 2.40 0.00
N THR A 117 9.76 1.15 -0.16
CA THR A 117 9.38 0.23 0.93
C THR A 117 10.45 0.11 2.01
N GLU A 118 11.73 -0.01 1.66
CA GLU A 118 12.82 -0.11 2.64
C GLU A 118 12.93 1.10 3.58
N SER A 119 12.63 2.29 3.05
CA SER A 119 12.68 3.53 3.82
C SER A 119 11.45 3.67 4.72
N MET A 120 10.27 3.26 4.24
CA MET A 120 9.06 3.14 5.05
C MET A 120 9.22 2.14 6.19
N ALA A 121 9.84 0.99 5.92
CA ALA A 121 10.01 -0.11 6.88
C ALA A 121 10.78 0.30 8.15
N ARG A 122 11.53 1.40 8.07
CA ARG A 122 12.36 1.96 9.15
C ARG A 122 11.69 3.13 9.87
N LEU A 123 10.53 3.60 9.41
CA LEU A 123 9.83 4.71 10.06
C LEU A 123 9.29 4.30 11.41
N ARG A 124 9.47 5.16 12.40
CA ARG A 124 8.98 4.97 13.77
C ARG A 124 8.41 6.28 14.28
N GLN A 125 7.32 6.20 15.02
CA GLN A 125 6.71 7.37 15.63
C GLN A 125 7.19 7.55 17.07
N ARG A 126 7.81 8.70 17.36
CA ARG A 126 8.27 9.04 18.71
C ARG A 126 7.10 9.34 19.67
N ASN A 127 6.10 10.06 19.21
CA ASN A 127 4.91 10.40 19.99
C ASN A 127 3.66 9.80 19.34
N PRO A 128 3.14 8.65 19.81
CA PRO A 128 1.96 7.99 19.22
C PRO A 128 0.69 8.86 19.28
N ASN A 129 0.69 9.85 20.18
CA ASN A 129 -0.46 10.72 20.37
C ASN A 129 -0.50 11.96 19.47
N LEU A 130 0.54 12.19 18.68
CA LEU A 130 0.60 13.33 17.77
C LEU A 130 -0.34 13.11 16.58
N VAL A 131 -1.29 14.02 16.41
CA VAL A 131 -2.12 14.10 15.20
C VAL A 131 -1.28 14.72 14.08
N ARG A 132 -1.02 13.93 13.04
CA ARG A 132 -0.26 14.31 11.86
C ARG A 132 -1.14 15.06 10.86
N ARG A 133 -0.52 15.99 10.16
CA ARG A 133 -1.01 16.62 8.94
C ARG A 133 0.08 16.50 7.89
N ALA A 134 -0.30 16.23 6.65
CA ALA A 134 0.64 16.28 5.54
C ALA A 134 1.28 17.67 5.45
N GLU A 135 2.56 17.71 5.10
CA GLU A 135 3.29 18.96 4.88
C GLU A 135 2.86 19.63 3.57
N GLU A 136 2.41 18.83 2.61
CA GLU A 136 1.95 19.27 1.30
C GLU A 136 0.61 18.65 0.95
N ARG A 137 -0.30 19.46 0.40
CA ARG A 137 -1.60 18.98 -0.08
C ARG A 137 -1.58 18.87 -1.59
N CYS A 138 -1.31 17.67 -2.10
CA CYS A 138 -1.36 17.41 -3.54
C CYS A 138 -2.82 17.39 -4.04
N GLY A 139 -2.97 17.74 -5.33
CA GLY A 139 -4.25 17.75 -6.03
C GLY A 139 -4.90 16.37 -6.17
N VAL A 140 -6.04 16.34 -6.87
CA VAL A 140 -6.78 15.12 -7.18
C VAL A 140 -6.28 14.56 -8.52
N GLU A 141 -5.95 13.28 -8.55
CA GLU A 141 -5.65 12.54 -9.79
C GLU A 141 -6.92 11.89 -10.30
N HIS A 142 -7.30 12.21 -11.53
CA HIS A 142 -8.49 11.67 -12.18
C HIS A 142 -8.11 10.39 -12.94
N LEU A 143 -8.82 9.31 -12.66
CA LEU A 143 -8.59 7.98 -13.21
C LEU A 143 -9.87 7.50 -13.88
N HIS A 144 -9.79 7.28 -15.19
CA HIS A 144 -10.93 6.87 -16.00
C HIS A 144 -10.95 5.36 -16.16
N MET A 145 -11.76 4.69 -15.37
CA MET A 145 -11.79 3.24 -15.23
C MET A 145 -12.78 2.63 -16.24
N ASP A 146 -12.31 2.50 -17.48
CA ASP A 146 -13.09 2.06 -18.64
C ASP A 146 -13.25 0.53 -18.76
N MET A 147 -12.69 -0.25 -17.84
CA MET A 147 -12.74 -1.70 -17.89
C MET A 147 -13.03 -2.36 -16.54
N VAL A 148 -13.86 -3.40 -16.54
CA VAL A 148 -14.10 -4.28 -15.37
C VAL A 148 -13.21 -5.52 -15.45
N VAL A 149 -12.55 -5.83 -14.35
CA VAL A 149 -11.71 -7.01 -14.15
C VAL A 149 -12.60 -8.18 -13.73
N ASN A 150 -12.58 -9.26 -14.51
CA ASN A 150 -13.25 -10.49 -14.16
C ASN A 150 -12.36 -11.34 -13.22
N MET A 151 -12.57 -11.21 -11.92
CA MET A 151 -11.80 -11.91 -10.90
C MET A 151 -11.91 -13.45 -11.01
N SER A 152 -13.03 -13.98 -11.49
CA SER A 152 -13.27 -15.43 -11.62
C SER A 152 -12.56 -16.07 -12.83
N ARG A 153 -12.30 -15.29 -13.88
CA ARG A 153 -11.66 -15.75 -15.12
C ARG A 153 -10.20 -15.30 -15.23
N ALA A 154 -9.75 -14.44 -14.33
CA ALA A 154 -8.38 -13.97 -14.27
C ALA A 154 -7.50 -14.95 -13.45
N GLY A 155 -7.40 -16.21 -13.91
CA GLY A 155 -6.54 -17.22 -13.26
C GLY A 155 -5.04 -16.85 -13.23
N HIS A 156 -4.63 -15.86 -14.03
CA HIS A 156 -3.29 -15.26 -14.03
C HIS A 156 -3.20 -13.96 -13.22
N LEU A 157 -4.27 -13.55 -12.54
CA LEU A 157 -4.26 -12.36 -11.70
C LEU A 157 -3.28 -12.55 -10.55
N ASN A 158 -2.46 -11.53 -10.30
CA ASN A 158 -1.58 -11.51 -9.14
C ASN A 158 -2.38 -11.81 -7.86
N THR A 159 -1.87 -12.75 -7.06
CA THR A 159 -2.43 -13.15 -5.76
C THR A 159 -2.76 -11.95 -4.86
N LEU A 160 -1.95 -10.88 -4.92
CA LEU A 160 -2.23 -9.64 -4.19
C LEU A 160 -3.57 -9.02 -4.61
N ILE A 161 -3.77 -8.82 -5.92
CA ILE A 161 -5.00 -8.20 -6.45
C ILE A 161 -6.20 -9.08 -6.10
N HIS A 162 -6.07 -10.39 -6.28
CA HIS A 162 -7.12 -11.33 -5.89
C HIS A 162 -7.47 -11.21 -4.41
N ASN A 163 -6.48 -11.23 -3.52
CA ASN A 163 -6.72 -11.20 -2.07
C ASN A 163 -7.34 -9.89 -1.59
N VAL A 164 -6.94 -8.76 -2.19
CA VAL A 164 -7.48 -7.44 -1.83
C VAL A 164 -8.89 -7.26 -2.41
N CYS A 165 -9.10 -7.63 -3.69
CA CYS A 165 -10.35 -7.33 -4.40
C CYS A 165 -11.39 -8.46 -4.43
N LYS A 166 -11.13 -9.64 -3.85
CA LYS A 166 -12.04 -10.82 -3.93
C LYS A 166 -13.48 -10.56 -3.45
N GLU A 167 -13.67 -9.62 -2.53
CA GLU A 167 -14.98 -9.25 -1.96
C GLU A 167 -15.73 -8.20 -2.80
N ALA A 168 -15.08 -7.63 -3.83
CA ALA A 168 -15.69 -6.65 -4.74
C ALA A 168 -16.59 -7.33 -5.76
N HIS A 169 -17.72 -7.86 -5.30
CA HIS A 169 -18.68 -8.63 -6.09
C HIS A 169 -19.36 -7.78 -7.17
N GLU A 170 -19.56 -6.49 -6.91
CA GLU A 170 -20.16 -5.55 -7.87
C GLU A 170 -19.20 -5.19 -9.01
N GLY A 171 -17.90 -5.40 -8.81
CA GLY A 171 -16.88 -5.21 -9.84
C GLY A 171 -15.57 -4.69 -9.29
N SER A 172 -14.47 -5.12 -9.91
CA SER A 172 -13.16 -4.50 -9.78
C SER A 172 -12.87 -3.73 -11.06
N TYR A 173 -12.46 -2.47 -10.97
CA TYR A 173 -12.34 -1.57 -12.11
C TYR A 173 -10.87 -1.28 -12.42
N THR A 174 -10.53 -1.12 -13.69
CA THR A 174 -9.19 -0.77 -14.18
C THR A 174 -9.28 0.05 -15.46
N GLN A 175 -8.13 0.52 -15.96
CA GLN A 175 -8.01 1.20 -17.24
C GLN A 175 -7.58 0.20 -18.33
N THR A 176 -8.11 0.32 -19.54
CA THR A 176 -7.73 -0.53 -20.68
C THR A 176 -6.25 -0.42 -20.98
N VAL A 177 -5.66 0.77 -20.81
CA VAL A 177 -4.21 1.02 -21.00
C VAL A 177 -3.34 0.22 -20.03
N ASP A 178 -3.86 -0.03 -18.83
CA ASP A 178 -3.17 -0.72 -17.75
C ASP A 178 -3.25 -2.25 -17.90
N THR A 179 -4.24 -2.76 -18.64
CA THR A 179 -4.48 -4.20 -18.81
C THR A 179 -3.34 -4.93 -19.52
N LYS A 180 -2.66 -4.27 -20.47
CA LYS A 180 -1.48 -4.84 -21.15
C LYS A 180 -0.35 -5.15 -20.19
N HIS A 181 -0.35 -4.52 -19.02
CA HIS A 181 0.74 -4.63 -18.07
C HIS A 181 0.56 -5.79 -17.09
N TRP A 182 -0.68 -6.13 -16.70
CA TRP A 182 -0.94 -7.15 -15.66
C TRP A 182 -2.13 -8.09 -15.90
N LEU A 183 -2.92 -7.90 -16.96
CA LEU A 183 -4.12 -8.68 -17.25
C LEU A 183 -4.00 -9.36 -18.61
N ASP A 184 -3.42 -10.57 -18.63
CA ASP A 184 -3.11 -11.26 -19.88
C ASP A 184 -4.36 -11.62 -20.69
N LYS A 185 -5.48 -11.99 -20.05
CA LYS A 185 -6.78 -12.20 -20.73
C LYS A 185 -7.93 -12.03 -19.74
N GLY A 186 -8.81 -11.06 -20.00
CA GLY A 186 -10.01 -10.85 -19.21
C GLY A 186 -10.73 -9.57 -19.59
N LYS A 187 -11.01 -9.35 -20.88
CA LYS A 187 -11.71 -8.17 -21.37
C LYS A 187 -13.23 -8.38 -21.25
N PHE A 188 -13.89 -7.48 -20.54
CA PHE A 188 -15.30 -7.21 -20.77
C PHE A 188 -15.39 -5.74 -21.18
N GLY A 189 -15.68 -5.50 -22.45
CA GLY A 189 -16.13 -4.19 -22.91
C GLY A 189 -17.59 -4.02 -22.53
N PHE A 190 -17.99 -2.80 -22.17
CA PHE A 190 -19.41 -2.50 -21.98
C PHE A 190 -20.12 -2.53 -23.33
N HIS A 191 -21.15 -3.37 -23.45
CA HIS A 191 -22.10 -3.30 -24.56
C HIS A 191 -23.28 -2.42 -24.13
N SER A 192 -23.44 -1.26 -24.77
CA SER A 192 -24.48 -0.23 -24.62
C SER A 192 -24.41 0.67 -23.38
N ASP A 193 -24.49 1.99 -23.64
CA ASP A 193 -24.66 3.17 -22.75
C ASP A 193 -24.53 2.92 -21.23
N PRO A 194 -23.29 2.76 -20.73
CA PRO A 194 -23.07 2.54 -19.30
C PRO A 194 -23.35 3.81 -18.48
N CYS A 195 -23.81 3.64 -17.24
CA CYS A 195 -23.88 4.72 -16.26
C CYS A 195 -22.46 5.03 -15.76
N VAL A 196 -22.12 6.30 -15.59
CA VAL A 196 -20.85 6.72 -14.98
C VAL A 196 -21.08 7.01 -13.50
N CYS A 197 -20.28 6.37 -12.65
CA CYS A 197 -20.18 6.68 -11.23
C CYS A 197 -18.81 7.32 -10.95
N SER A 198 -18.75 8.18 -9.93
CA SER A 198 -17.49 8.73 -9.43
C SER A 198 -17.30 8.29 -7.99
N TYR A 199 -16.06 7.96 -7.62
CA TYR A 199 -15.68 7.71 -6.23
C TYR A 199 -14.39 8.46 -5.88
N CYS A 200 -14.41 9.21 -4.79
CA CYS A 200 -13.29 10.02 -4.32
C CYS A 200 -12.61 9.36 -3.12
N LEU A 201 -11.31 9.11 -3.23
CA LEU A 201 -10.47 8.59 -2.15
C LEU A 201 -9.35 9.59 -1.86
N ARG A 202 -9.12 9.92 -0.58
CA ARG A 202 -7.99 10.75 -0.17
C ARG A 202 -7.13 10.05 0.86
N LEU A 203 -5.84 9.97 0.58
CA LEU A 203 -4.83 9.57 1.54
C LEU A 203 -4.30 10.83 2.21
N GLU A 204 -4.52 10.96 3.50
CA GLU A 204 -4.26 12.21 4.22
C GLU A 204 -2.80 12.37 4.62
N TRP A 205 -2.08 11.27 4.77
CA TRP A 205 -0.66 11.31 5.12
C TRP A 205 0.12 10.16 4.48
N LEU A 206 0.83 10.45 3.39
CA LEU A 206 1.78 9.51 2.78
C LEU A 206 3.19 10.07 2.82
N PRO A 207 4.19 9.30 3.29
CA PRO A 207 5.58 9.69 3.16
C PRO A 207 6.05 9.66 1.69
N CYS A 208 6.57 10.77 1.18
CA CYS A 208 7.09 10.88 -0.20
C CYS A 208 8.61 11.04 -0.31
N LEU A 209 9.27 11.65 0.68
CA LEU A 209 10.69 11.97 0.58
C LEU A 209 11.40 11.85 1.92
N LEU A 210 12.66 11.40 1.90
CA LEU A 210 13.54 11.43 3.07
C LEU A 210 14.09 12.83 3.32
N LYS A 211 14.07 13.28 4.58
CA LYS A 211 14.75 14.48 5.05
C LYS A 211 16.08 14.13 5.71
N TYR A 212 17.10 14.92 5.38
CA TYR A 212 18.45 14.79 5.91
C TYR A 212 18.75 15.92 6.89
N CYS A 213 19.19 15.55 8.10
CA CYS A 213 19.71 16.48 9.10
C CYS A 213 21.24 16.45 9.05
N ARG A 214 21.89 17.48 9.59
CA ARG A 214 23.36 17.51 9.70
C ARG A 214 23.78 17.13 11.11
N SER A 215 24.83 16.32 11.22
CA SER A 215 25.46 16.03 12.51
C SER A 215 26.04 17.32 13.12
N ARG A 216 26.38 17.28 14.42
CA ARG A 216 27.28 18.29 14.97
C ARG A 216 28.59 18.27 14.18
N LEU A 217 29.23 19.44 14.11
CA LEU A 217 30.53 19.60 13.45
C LEU A 217 31.56 18.70 14.14
N ASP A 218 32.33 17.96 13.34
CA ASP A 218 33.49 17.24 13.83
C ASP A 218 34.64 18.21 14.18
N VAL A 219 35.72 17.68 14.76
CA VAL A 219 36.92 18.47 15.15
C VAL A 219 37.57 19.15 13.93
N ALA A 220 37.29 18.67 12.72
CA ALA A 220 37.75 19.24 11.45
C ALA A 220 36.72 20.23 10.83
N GLY A 221 35.64 20.58 11.52
CA GLY A 221 34.62 21.51 11.06
C GLY A 221 33.69 20.96 9.96
N ARG A 222 33.64 19.64 9.75
CA ARG A 222 32.73 18.97 8.80
C ARG A 222 31.50 18.42 9.51
N ALA A 223 30.34 18.51 8.85
CA ALA A 223 29.09 17.91 9.31
C ALA A 223 28.58 16.91 8.26
N ASN A 224 28.37 15.67 8.68
CA ASN A 224 27.87 14.62 7.80
C ASN A 224 26.33 14.62 7.81
N PRO A 225 25.67 14.59 6.63
CA PRO A 225 24.23 14.46 6.58
C PRO A 225 23.79 13.04 6.99
N TYR A 226 22.71 12.95 7.75
CA TYR A 226 22.09 11.68 8.14
C TYR A 226 20.56 11.75 8.00
N LYS A 227 19.92 10.60 7.73
CA LYS A 227 18.46 10.50 7.60
C LYS A 227 17.81 10.73 8.96
N CYS A 228 16.90 11.70 9.06
CA CYS A 228 16.31 12.07 10.35
C CYS A 228 14.78 12.17 10.34
N CYS A 229 14.17 12.44 9.20
CA CYS A 229 12.74 12.71 9.07
C CYS A 229 12.24 12.31 7.68
N ILE A 230 10.93 12.45 7.45
CA ILE A 230 10.31 12.35 6.13
C ILE A 230 9.53 13.63 5.82
N ARG A 231 9.33 13.91 4.53
CA ARG A 231 8.29 14.79 4.01
C ARG A 231 7.06 13.94 3.74
N SER A 232 5.90 14.50 4.04
CA SER A 232 4.61 13.84 3.85
C SER A 232 3.69 14.70 2.99
N TYR A 233 2.85 14.04 2.21
CA TYR A 233 1.84 14.70 1.40
C TYR A 233 0.48 14.03 1.57
N SER A 234 -0.60 14.77 1.31
CA SER A 234 -1.93 14.20 1.12
C SER A 234 -2.23 14.11 -0.37
N LYS A 235 -2.96 13.11 -0.83
CA LYS A 235 -3.28 12.91 -2.26
C LYS A 235 -4.70 12.44 -2.44
N GLY A 236 -5.41 13.10 -3.34
CA GLY A 236 -6.73 12.68 -3.77
C GLY A 236 -6.65 11.84 -5.04
N TYR A 237 -7.57 10.90 -5.16
CA TYR A 237 -7.85 10.12 -6.35
C TYR A 237 -9.36 10.20 -6.60
N ARG A 238 -9.72 10.48 -7.85
CA ARG A 238 -11.10 10.40 -8.32
C ARG A 238 -11.16 9.31 -9.36
N PHE A 239 -11.96 8.29 -9.09
CA PHE A 239 -12.19 7.19 -10.00
C PHE A 239 -13.53 7.41 -10.68
N ASP A 240 -13.52 7.64 -11.99
CA ASP A 240 -14.73 7.65 -12.80
C ASP A 240 -14.85 6.29 -13.47
N TYR A 241 -15.89 5.52 -13.15
CA TYR A 241 -16.04 4.13 -13.56
C TYR A 241 -17.45 3.83 -14.05
N PHE A 242 -17.57 2.78 -14.84
CA PHE A 242 -18.79 2.45 -15.55
C PHE A 242 -19.53 1.28 -14.92
N VAL A 243 -20.84 1.41 -14.78
CA VAL A 243 -21.74 0.37 -14.26
C VAL A 243 -22.95 0.18 -15.18
N PRO A 244 -23.55 -1.01 -15.23
CA PRO A 244 -24.73 -1.25 -16.07
C PRO A 244 -25.98 -0.50 -15.58
N HIS A 245 -26.09 -0.22 -14.28
CA HIS A 245 -27.23 0.48 -13.69
C HIS A 245 -26.78 1.46 -12.61
N ARG A 246 -27.34 2.67 -12.60
CA ARG A 246 -27.04 3.73 -11.61
C ARG A 246 -27.18 3.29 -10.15
N LYS A 247 -28.04 2.31 -9.86
CA LYS A 247 -28.22 1.73 -8.51
C LYS A 247 -26.97 1.04 -7.95
N LEU A 248 -25.96 0.80 -8.79
CA LEU A 248 -24.67 0.21 -8.40
C LEU A 248 -23.62 1.28 -8.05
N CYS A 249 -23.90 2.56 -8.29
CA CYS A 249 -23.07 3.64 -7.75
C CYS A 249 -23.23 3.68 -6.23
N PRO A 250 -22.16 4.01 -5.49
CA PRO A 250 -22.24 4.51 -4.13
C PRO A 250 -23.27 5.62 -4.08
N TRP A 251 -24.10 5.56 -3.04
CA TRP A 251 -25.10 6.57 -2.82
C TRP A 251 -24.39 7.83 -2.33
N ASP A 252 -24.64 8.93 -3.04
CA ASP A 252 -24.25 10.32 -2.73
C ASP A 252 -22.77 10.72 -2.95
N GLU A 253 -22.51 11.31 -4.13
CA GLU A 253 -21.85 12.62 -4.19
C GLU A 253 -22.75 13.55 -5.04
N GLU A 254 -23.96 13.84 -4.55
CA GLU A 254 -24.64 15.10 -4.91
C GLU A 254 -23.93 16.23 -4.17
N THR A 255 -22.81 16.70 -4.75
CA THR A 255 -22.24 18.05 -4.54
C THR A 255 -21.45 18.46 -5.75
#